data_AF-A0A820HZ16-F1
#
_entry.id   AF-A0A820HZ16-F1
#
_cell.length_a   1.000
_cell.length_b   1.000
_cell.length_c   1.000
_cell.angle_alpha   90.00
_cell.angle_beta   90.00
_cell.angle_gamma   90.00
#
_symmetry.space_group_name_H-M   'P 1'
#
loop_
_entity.id
_entity.type
_entity.pdbx_description
1 polymer ?
#
loop_
_entity_poly.entity_id
_entity_poly.type
_entity_poly.pdbx_seq_one_letter_code
_entity_poly.pdbx_strand_id
1 'polypeptide(L)'
;MNVISSNEYWVKAGSLVHSDLAGNDITDPSNVRNYLISGTQHGFASSANSPGICQQFGNVVDANPALRALYIALDQWIDGIEPPASMVPRHADRTAVFSNITNNSPLGIGVVSQTLLNWPTISNVLYTGLITVRNRFDFGPQFSNGIISITPPKSVGIYYPSFVSKLDIDGNELAGIRLPPVAVPVATHTGWNLRSAAFGANDGCEAAGSTVPFALDKTTRNAKGDRRLSLTERYNTRSQYEAAVAAAANALASKRLLLPADVQAYITASKQPIQVINNPTYGNYTW
;
A
#
# COMPACT_ATOMS: atom_id res chain seq x y z
N MET A 1 -18.21 1.12 7.17
CA MET A 1 -17.05 1.52 6.33
C MET A 1 -16.02 0.43 6.37
N ASN A 2 -15.40 0.09 5.24
CA ASN A 2 -14.26 -0.82 5.17
C ASN A 2 -12.99 0.00 4.93
N VAL A 3 -11.96 -0.23 5.74
CA VAL A 3 -10.64 0.40 5.57
C VAL A 3 -9.59 -0.71 5.51
N ILE A 4 -8.78 -0.68 4.47
CA ILE A 4 -7.88 -1.77 4.07
C ILE A 4 -6.49 -1.17 3.80
N SER A 5 -5.42 -1.80 4.29
CA SER A 5 -4.05 -1.35 3.98
C SER A 5 -3.60 -1.86 2.60
N SER A 6 -2.49 -1.32 2.09
CA SER A 6 -1.86 -1.88 0.88
C SER A 6 -1.48 -3.36 1.10
N ASN A 7 -1.01 -3.73 2.30
CA ASN A 7 -0.66 -5.12 2.62
C ASN A 7 -1.84 -6.08 2.38
N GLU A 8 -3.05 -5.72 2.81
CA GLU A 8 -4.22 -6.57 2.61
C GLU A 8 -4.60 -6.78 1.14
N TYR A 9 -4.30 -5.83 0.26
CA TYR A 9 -4.44 -6.06 -1.18
C TYR A 9 -3.50 -7.18 -1.64
N TRP A 10 -2.26 -7.21 -1.13
CA TRP A 10 -1.24 -8.20 -1.50
C TRP A 10 -1.43 -9.58 -0.85
N VAL A 11 -1.73 -9.65 0.45
CA VAL A 11 -1.74 -10.93 1.19
C VAL A 11 -3.15 -11.44 1.50
N LYS A 12 -4.18 -10.59 1.33
CA LYS A 12 -5.57 -10.96 1.63
C LYS A 12 -6.53 -10.86 0.44
N ALA A 13 -6.05 -10.48 -0.74
CA ALA A 13 -6.87 -10.20 -1.92
C ALA A 13 -7.93 -9.12 -1.63
N GLY A 14 -7.51 -8.02 -1.01
CA GLY A 14 -8.38 -6.92 -0.56
C GLY A 14 -9.28 -6.29 -1.63
N SER A 15 -8.98 -6.45 -2.92
CA SER A 15 -9.84 -5.99 -4.00
C SER A 15 -11.21 -6.69 -4.03
N LEU A 16 -11.29 -7.93 -3.53
CA LEU A 16 -12.52 -8.73 -3.51
C LEU A 16 -13.63 -8.13 -2.61
N VAL A 17 -13.31 -7.10 -1.82
CA VAL A 17 -14.28 -6.33 -1.03
C VAL A 17 -15.13 -5.40 -1.91
N HIS A 18 -14.65 -5.04 -3.10
CA HIS A 18 -15.31 -4.07 -3.99
C HIS A 18 -15.31 -4.49 -5.47
N SER A 19 -15.02 -5.75 -5.78
CA SER A 19 -15.10 -6.34 -7.11
C SER A 19 -15.98 -7.58 -7.14
N ASP A 20 -16.63 -7.86 -8.26
CA ASP A 20 -17.45 -9.07 -8.45
C ASP A 20 -16.59 -10.32 -8.71
N LEU A 21 -17.25 -11.46 -8.91
CA LEU A 21 -16.55 -12.74 -9.14
C LEU A 21 -15.82 -12.82 -10.50
N ALA A 22 -16.10 -11.87 -11.40
CA ALA A 22 -15.41 -11.71 -12.69
C ALA A 22 -14.34 -10.60 -12.64
N GLY A 23 -14.19 -9.92 -11.50
CA GLY A 23 -13.23 -8.84 -11.27
C GLY A 23 -13.76 -7.44 -11.58
N ASN A 24 -15.02 -7.28 -12.03
CA ASN A 24 -15.56 -5.97 -12.36
C ASN A 24 -15.78 -5.11 -11.11
N ASP A 25 -15.63 -3.79 -11.25
CA ASP A 25 -15.90 -2.84 -10.17
C ASP A 25 -17.38 -2.94 -9.72
N ILE A 26 -17.60 -3.08 -8.41
CA ILE A 26 -18.94 -3.00 -7.83
C ILE A 26 -19.23 -1.54 -7.46
N THR A 27 -20.45 -1.09 -7.79
CA THR A 27 -20.96 0.19 -7.29
C THR A 27 -21.18 0.08 -5.80
N ASP A 28 -20.59 1.00 -5.02
CA ASP A 28 -20.75 0.97 -3.58
C ASP A 28 -22.23 1.15 -3.21
N PRO A 29 -22.82 0.25 -2.39
CA PRO A 29 -24.13 0.49 -1.79
C PRO A 29 -24.18 1.84 -1.07
N SER A 30 -25.35 2.47 -1.02
CA SER A 30 -25.50 3.81 -0.42
C SER A 30 -24.97 3.87 1.02
N ASN A 31 -25.08 2.78 1.78
CA ASN A 31 -24.63 2.61 3.16
C ASN A 31 -23.24 1.96 3.31
N VAL A 32 -22.45 1.85 2.24
CA VAL A 32 -21.09 1.29 2.26
C VAL A 32 -20.09 2.31 1.71
N ARG A 33 -18.90 2.32 2.30
CA ARG A 33 -17.71 3.01 1.78
C ARG A 33 -16.50 2.12 1.94
N ASN A 34 -15.62 2.14 0.95
CA ASN A 34 -14.40 1.35 0.89
C ASN A 34 -13.20 2.30 0.75
N TYR A 35 -12.17 2.11 1.57
CA TYR A 35 -10.95 2.90 1.52
C TYR A 35 -9.72 2.01 1.54
N LEU A 36 -8.81 2.26 0.60
CA LEU A 36 -7.41 1.86 0.70
C LEU A 36 -6.63 2.97 1.40
N ILE A 37 -5.87 2.66 2.45
CA ILE A 37 -4.82 3.58 2.94
C ILE A 37 -3.53 3.27 2.20
N SER A 38 -3.18 4.15 1.26
CA SER A 38 -2.14 3.87 0.28
C SER A 38 -0.77 3.65 0.93
N GLY A 39 -0.02 2.67 0.43
CA GLY A 39 1.37 2.40 0.81
C GLY A 39 1.54 1.94 2.25
N THR A 40 0.49 1.53 2.96
CA THR A 40 0.58 1.08 4.36
C THR A 40 0.81 -0.42 4.50
N GLN A 41 1.50 -0.81 5.56
CA GLN A 41 1.66 -2.21 5.96
C GLN A 41 0.49 -2.72 6.81
N HIS A 42 0.54 -3.99 7.22
CA HIS A 42 -0.43 -4.50 8.19
C HIS A 42 -0.22 -3.87 9.56
N GLY A 43 -1.26 -3.26 10.11
CA GLY A 43 -1.24 -2.64 11.43
C GLY A 43 -0.53 -1.28 11.45
N PHE A 44 0.28 -1.05 12.48
CA PHE A 44 0.91 0.25 12.73
C PHE A 44 2.17 0.47 11.89
N ALA A 45 2.54 1.74 11.72
CA ALA A 45 3.83 2.11 11.18
C ALA A 45 4.98 1.52 12.01
N SER A 46 6.04 1.11 11.32
CA SER A 46 7.31 0.67 11.89
C SER A 46 8.34 1.79 11.92
N SER A 47 9.42 1.59 12.66
CA SER A 47 10.62 2.43 12.53
C SER A 47 11.40 2.05 11.27
N ALA A 48 11.87 3.05 10.51
CA ALA A 48 12.73 2.84 9.32
C ALA A 48 14.22 2.97 9.64
N ASN A 49 14.68 2.26 10.68
CA ASN A 49 16.06 2.30 11.17
C ASN A 49 16.82 0.97 11.01
N SER A 50 16.13 -0.12 10.68
CA SER A 50 16.75 -1.43 10.41
C SER A 50 15.81 -2.30 9.56
N PRO A 51 16.33 -3.17 8.68
CA PRO A 51 15.51 -4.16 7.96
C PRO A 51 14.97 -5.28 8.87
N GLY A 52 15.62 -5.51 10.03
CA GLY A 52 15.25 -6.59 10.95
C GLY A 52 15.26 -7.97 10.27
N ILE A 53 14.12 -8.66 10.32
CA ILE A 53 13.93 -9.98 9.68
C ILE A 53 13.56 -9.88 8.18
N CYS A 54 13.35 -8.66 7.67
CA CYS A 54 13.01 -8.41 6.28
C CYS A 54 14.22 -7.81 5.52
N GLN A 55 14.10 -7.64 4.20
CA GLN A 55 15.18 -7.13 3.33
C GLN A 55 15.28 -5.60 3.36
N GLN A 56 14.14 -4.92 3.47
CA GLN A 56 14.05 -3.46 3.48
C GLN A 56 13.57 -2.95 4.83
N PHE A 57 13.76 -1.65 5.11
CA PHE A 57 13.25 -0.99 6.30
C PHE A 57 11.73 -1.14 6.42
N GLY A 58 11.23 -1.19 7.67
CA GLY A 58 9.79 -1.22 7.93
C GLY A 58 9.05 -0.02 7.36
N ASN A 59 7.76 -0.19 7.10
CA ASN A 59 6.93 0.84 6.51
C ASN A 59 6.58 1.93 7.55
N VAL A 60 6.86 3.21 7.23
CA VAL A 60 6.63 4.33 8.16
C VAL A 60 5.29 5.05 7.98
N VAL A 61 4.47 4.63 7.01
CA VAL A 61 3.19 5.28 6.74
C VAL A 61 2.20 4.87 7.83
N ASP A 62 1.88 5.81 8.72
CA ASP A 62 0.89 5.60 9.79
C ASP A 62 -0.53 5.84 9.28
N ALA A 63 -1.40 4.83 9.34
CA ALA A 63 -2.79 4.92 8.93
C ALA A 63 -3.68 5.68 9.94
N ASN A 64 -3.25 5.82 11.19
CA ASN A 64 -4.09 6.35 12.27
C ASN A 64 -4.68 7.75 12.01
N PRO A 65 -3.98 8.71 11.40
CA PRO A 65 -4.56 10.02 11.06
C PRO A 65 -5.82 9.92 10.19
N ALA A 66 -5.79 9.06 9.15
CA ALA A 66 -6.96 8.81 8.32
C ALA A 66 -8.04 8.04 9.08
N LEU A 67 -7.65 7.03 9.87
CA LEU A 67 -8.61 6.24 10.67
C LEU A 67 -9.37 7.10 11.67
N ARG A 68 -8.72 8.05 12.34
CA ARG A 68 -9.38 9.01 13.24
C ARG A 68 -10.40 9.86 12.49
N ALA A 69 -10.03 10.42 11.34
CA ALA A 69 -10.93 11.23 10.53
C ALA A 69 -12.14 10.41 10.03
N LEU A 70 -11.91 9.18 9.57
CA LEU A 70 -12.97 8.28 9.12
C LEU A 70 -13.86 7.80 10.27
N TYR A 71 -13.34 7.68 11.50
CA TYR A 71 -14.14 7.38 12.67
C TYR A 71 -15.13 8.51 12.98
N ILE A 72 -14.67 9.77 12.95
CA ILE A 72 -15.56 10.94 13.06
C ILE A 72 -16.55 10.99 11.90
N ALA A 73 -16.12 10.68 10.68
CA ALA A 73 -17.02 10.65 9.52
C ALA A 73 -18.08 9.56 9.63
N LEU A 74 -17.76 8.41 10.25
CA LEU A 74 -18.71 7.34 10.51
C LEU A 74 -19.76 7.76 11.56
N ASP A 75 -19.33 8.39 12.65
CA ASP A 75 -20.21 8.92 13.68
C ASP A 75 -21.21 9.94 13.09
N GLN A 76 -20.69 10.92 12.34
CA GLN A 76 -21.50 11.91 11.62
C GLN A 76 -22.46 11.30 10.59
N TRP A 77 -22.11 10.14 10.04
CA TRP A 77 -22.96 9.46 9.07
C TRP A 77 -24.21 8.87 9.72
N ILE A 78 -24.12 8.45 10.98
CA ILE A 78 -25.28 8.02 11.77
C ILE A 78 -26.29 9.17 11.90
N ASP A 79 -25.79 10.41 11.96
CA ASP A 79 -26.59 11.64 12.00
C ASP A 79 -26.95 12.21 10.61
N GLY A 80 -26.70 11.45 9.53
CA GLY A 80 -27.12 11.78 8.17
C GLY A 80 -26.11 12.60 7.35
N ILE A 81 -24.90 12.86 7.85
CA ILE A 81 -23.84 13.52 7.09
C ILE A 81 -22.98 12.46 6.40
N GLU A 82 -23.17 12.29 5.08
CA GLU A 82 -22.41 11.29 4.33
C GLU A 82 -20.89 11.45 4.48
N PRO A 83 -20.15 10.35 4.60
CA PRO A 83 -18.69 10.35 4.62
C PRO A 83 -18.12 10.60 3.22
N PRO A 84 -16.81 10.87 3.10
CA PRO A 84 -16.14 10.98 1.80
C PRO A 84 -16.44 9.75 0.92
N ALA A 85 -16.56 9.95 -0.40
CA ALA A 85 -16.74 8.84 -1.33
C ALA A 85 -15.60 7.81 -1.20
N SER A 86 -15.87 6.55 -1.54
CA SER A 86 -14.87 5.49 -1.50
C SER A 86 -13.63 5.85 -2.31
N MET A 87 -12.48 5.43 -1.82
CA MET A 87 -11.18 5.64 -2.47
C MET A 87 -10.45 4.31 -2.51
N VAL A 88 -10.58 3.58 -3.61
CA VAL A 88 -9.97 2.27 -3.86
C VAL A 88 -9.49 2.20 -5.30
N PRO A 89 -8.53 1.33 -5.65
CA PRO A 89 -8.21 1.06 -7.04
C PRO A 89 -9.45 0.52 -7.76
N ARG A 90 -9.65 0.94 -9.01
CA ARG A 90 -10.78 0.53 -9.86
C ARG A 90 -10.34 0.30 -11.29
N HIS A 91 -11.04 -0.56 -12.01
CA HIS A 91 -10.85 -0.72 -13.45
C HIS A 91 -11.25 0.54 -14.21
N ALA A 92 -12.40 1.12 -13.87
CA ALA A 92 -12.94 2.31 -14.52
C ALA A 92 -11.93 3.48 -14.49
N ASP A 93 -11.19 3.60 -13.38
CA ASP A 93 -10.19 4.64 -13.16
C ASP A 93 -8.80 4.28 -13.70
N ARG A 94 -8.63 3.08 -14.29
CA ARG A 94 -7.36 2.53 -14.77
C ARG A 94 -6.27 2.47 -13.69
N THR A 95 -6.68 2.27 -12.44
CA THR A 95 -5.79 2.15 -11.28
C THR A 95 -5.69 0.72 -10.75
N ALA A 96 -6.49 -0.22 -11.24
CA ALA A 96 -6.40 -1.64 -10.90
C ALA A 96 -5.35 -2.40 -11.75
N VAL A 97 -4.50 -3.20 -11.11
CA VAL A 97 -3.54 -4.11 -11.77
C VAL A 97 -3.78 -5.54 -11.28
N PHE A 98 -4.21 -6.39 -12.19
CA PHE A 98 -4.60 -7.77 -11.90
C PHE A 98 -3.40 -8.67 -11.60
N SER A 99 -3.61 -9.56 -10.63
CA SER A 99 -2.78 -10.73 -10.44
C SER A 99 -3.03 -11.75 -11.56
N ASN A 100 -2.01 -12.53 -11.88
CA ASN A 100 -2.07 -13.64 -12.82
C ASN A 100 -1.97 -14.95 -12.07
N ILE A 101 -2.75 -15.94 -12.53
CA ILE A 101 -2.69 -17.32 -12.07
C ILE A 101 -1.43 -17.98 -12.64
N THR A 102 -0.79 -18.82 -11.84
CA THR A 102 0.45 -19.52 -12.15
C THR A 102 0.36 -20.99 -11.73
N ASN A 103 1.41 -21.77 -12.01
CA ASN A 103 1.53 -23.14 -11.51
C ASN A 103 1.55 -23.23 -9.97
N ASN A 104 1.82 -22.13 -9.26
CA ASN A 104 1.79 -22.06 -7.80
C ASN A 104 0.42 -21.61 -7.26
N SER A 105 -0.55 -21.29 -8.11
CA SER A 105 -1.88 -20.87 -7.65
C SER A 105 -2.67 -21.94 -6.90
N PRO A 106 -2.48 -23.27 -7.13
CA PRO A 106 -3.01 -24.28 -6.23
C PRO A 106 -2.53 -24.13 -4.78
N LEU A 107 -1.37 -23.51 -4.55
CA LEU A 107 -0.84 -23.16 -3.23
C LEU A 107 -1.33 -21.80 -2.71
N GLY A 108 -2.20 -21.12 -3.47
CA GLY A 108 -2.70 -19.78 -3.15
C GLY A 108 -1.78 -18.64 -3.60
N ILE A 109 -0.84 -18.89 -4.51
CA ILE A 109 0.16 -17.91 -4.95
C ILE A 109 -0.05 -17.52 -6.42
N GLY A 110 -0.19 -16.22 -6.67
CA GLY A 110 -0.20 -15.61 -8.00
C GLY A 110 0.97 -14.66 -8.21
N VAL A 111 0.94 -13.91 -9.30
CA VAL A 111 1.94 -12.88 -9.59
C VAL A 111 1.35 -11.61 -10.18
N VAL A 112 1.80 -10.44 -9.71
CA VAL A 112 1.52 -9.14 -10.32
C VAL A 112 2.70 -8.75 -11.21
N SER A 113 2.44 -8.46 -12.49
CA SER A 113 3.47 -8.05 -13.44
C SER A 113 4.14 -6.74 -13.02
N GLN A 114 5.47 -6.71 -12.98
CA GLN A 114 6.25 -5.52 -12.66
C GLN A 114 5.91 -4.34 -13.59
N THR A 115 5.84 -4.62 -14.89
CA THR A 115 5.56 -3.61 -15.93
C THR A 115 4.14 -3.07 -15.81
N LEU A 116 3.14 -3.94 -15.60
CA LEU A 116 1.74 -3.49 -15.47
C LEU A 116 1.52 -2.72 -14.17
N LEU A 117 2.20 -3.13 -13.09
CA LEU A 117 2.20 -2.43 -11.80
C LEU A 117 2.84 -1.04 -11.90
N ASN A 118 3.71 -0.83 -12.89
CA ASN A 118 4.61 0.32 -13.00
C ASN A 118 5.64 0.37 -11.85
N TRP A 119 6.11 -0.80 -11.40
CA TRP A 119 7.14 -0.86 -10.36
C TRP A 119 8.51 -0.42 -10.90
N PRO A 120 9.13 0.63 -10.33
CA PRO A 120 10.44 1.07 -10.77
C PRO A 120 11.52 0.04 -10.40
N THR A 121 12.48 -0.17 -11.29
CA THR A 121 13.69 -0.91 -10.93
C THR A 121 14.50 -0.08 -9.93
N ILE A 122 14.59 -0.56 -8.68
CA ILE A 122 15.34 0.08 -7.61
C ILE A 122 16.53 -0.82 -7.24
N SER A 123 17.72 -0.23 -7.15
CA SER A 123 18.94 -0.98 -6.80
C SER A 123 18.82 -1.61 -5.41
N ASN A 124 19.23 -2.89 -5.30
CA ASN A 124 19.14 -3.72 -4.10
C ASN A 124 17.73 -3.96 -3.55
N VAL A 125 16.68 -3.79 -4.39
CA VAL A 125 15.30 -4.13 -4.03
C VAL A 125 14.76 -5.16 -5.02
N LEU A 126 14.60 -6.39 -4.54
CA LEU A 126 14.02 -7.47 -5.34
C LEU A 126 12.50 -7.30 -5.44
N TYR A 127 11.97 -7.37 -6.67
CA TYR A 127 10.55 -7.47 -6.94
C TYR A 127 10.21 -8.88 -7.40
N THR A 128 9.49 -9.64 -6.58
CA THR A 128 9.02 -10.99 -6.94
C THR A 128 7.63 -10.95 -7.57
N GLY A 129 6.84 -9.91 -7.29
CA GLY A 129 5.45 -9.79 -7.68
C GLY A 129 4.51 -10.83 -7.05
N LEU A 130 5.01 -11.67 -6.15
CA LEU A 130 4.20 -12.71 -5.52
C LEU A 130 3.05 -12.07 -4.72
N ILE A 131 1.87 -12.65 -4.90
CA ILE A 131 0.63 -12.17 -4.30
C ILE A 131 -0.22 -13.36 -3.89
N THR A 132 -1.02 -13.21 -2.84
CA THR A 132 -2.01 -14.23 -2.48
C THR A 132 -3.21 -14.19 -3.41
N VAL A 133 -3.58 -15.35 -3.96
CA VAL A 133 -4.81 -15.56 -4.74
C VAL A 133 -5.79 -16.45 -3.99
N ARG A 134 -7.10 -16.21 -4.21
CA ARG A 134 -8.17 -16.94 -3.51
C ARG A 134 -8.80 -17.98 -4.42
N ASN A 135 -8.73 -19.23 -3.98
CA ASN A 135 -9.36 -20.37 -4.63
C ASN A 135 -10.86 -20.37 -4.32
N ARG A 136 -11.67 -20.77 -5.31
CA ARG A 136 -13.00 -21.30 -5.05
C ARG A 136 -12.84 -22.71 -4.50
N PHE A 137 -13.54 -22.97 -3.40
CA PHE A 137 -13.45 -24.22 -2.65
C PHE A 137 -14.76 -25.02 -2.76
N ASP A 138 -14.62 -26.33 -2.89
CA ASP A 138 -15.67 -27.32 -2.67
C ASP A 138 -15.66 -27.74 -1.20
N PHE A 139 -16.71 -27.35 -0.49
CA PHE A 139 -16.94 -27.67 0.92
C PHE A 139 -17.81 -28.92 1.11
N GLY A 140 -18.22 -29.58 0.02
CA GLY A 140 -19.02 -30.79 -0.01
C GLY A 140 -20.51 -30.57 -0.33
N PRO A 141 -21.23 -31.66 -0.63
CA PRO A 141 -22.60 -31.60 -1.16
C PRO A 141 -23.64 -31.04 -0.17
N GLN A 142 -23.31 -30.98 1.12
CA GLN A 142 -24.22 -30.43 2.15
C GLN A 142 -23.96 -28.95 2.45
N PHE A 143 -23.07 -28.29 1.71
CA PHE A 143 -22.70 -26.90 1.99
C PHE A 143 -23.88 -25.93 1.86
N SER A 144 -24.83 -26.19 0.95
CA SER A 144 -26.07 -25.40 0.82
C SER A 144 -26.97 -25.49 2.06
N ASN A 145 -26.82 -26.54 2.88
CA ASN A 145 -27.50 -26.69 4.16
C ASN A 145 -26.68 -26.13 5.34
N GLY A 146 -25.56 -25.44 5.06
CA GLY A 146 -24.64 -24.91 6.06
C GLY A 146 -23.68 -25.95 6.66
N ILE A 147 -23.60 -27.16 6.10
CA ILE A 147 -22.75 -28.25 6.61
C ILE A 147 -21.50 -28.39 5.74
N ILE A 148 -20.33 -28.19 6.33
CA ILE A 148 -19.03 -28.45 5.68
C ILE A 148 -18.71 -29.94 5.81
N SER A 149 -18.95 -30.72 4.75
CA SER A 149 -18.76 -32.17 4.74
C SER A 149 -17.43 -32.63 4.13
N ILE A 150 -16.62 -31.70 3.60
CA ILE A 150 -15.24 -31.96 3.11
C ILE A 150 -14.27 -31.05 3.88
N THR A 151 -13.34 -31.65 4.63
CA THR A 151 -12.34 -30.95 5.43
C THR A 151 -10.96 -31.62 5.30
N PRO A 152 -9.90 -30.91 4.85
CA PRO A 152 -9.94 -29.54 4.34
C PRO A 152 -10.72 -29.45 3.01
N PRO A 153 -11.33 -28.30 2.69
CA PRO A 153 -12.07 -28.14 1.44
C PRO A 153 -11.14 -28.28 0.23
N LYS A 154 -11.69 -28.75 -0.89
CA LYS A 154 -10.91 -29.01 -2.12
C LYS A 154 -10.95 -27.79 -3.04
N SER A 155 -9.80 -27.36 -3.57
CA SER A 155 -9.81 -26.34 -4.63
C SER A 155 -10.46 -26.93 -5.89
N VAL A 156 -11.30 -26.14 -6.56
CA VAL A 156 -11.92 -26.53 -7.84
C VAL A 156 -11.17 -26.00 -9.07
N GLY A 157 -9.96 -25.46 -8.87
CA GLY A 157 -9.13 -24.90 -9.96
C GLY A 157 -9.65 -23.56 -10.52
N ILE A 158 -10.62 -22.94 -9.85
CA ILE A 158 -11.15 -21.61 -10.19
C ILE A 158 -10.65 -20.62 -9.14
N TYR A 159 -10.19 -19.46 -9.58
CA TYR A 159 -9.63 -18.41 -8.74
C TYR A 159 -10.41 -17.12 -8.90
N TYR A 160 -10.65 -16.42 -7.79
CA TYR A 160 -11.28 -15.11 -7.85
C TYR A 160 -10.27 -14.08 -8.37
N PRO A 161 -10.61 -13.31 -9.44
CA PRO A 161 -9.73 -12.25 -9.93
C PRO A 161 -9.49 -11.22 -8.84
N SER A 162 -8.22 -11.01 -8.49
CA SER A 162 -7.80 -9.99 -7.53
C SER A 162 -6.75 -9.08 -8.13
N PHE A 163 -6.73 -7.84 -7.65
CA PHE A 163 -5.85 -6.79 -8.16
C PHE A 163 -5.32 -5.90 -7.05
N VAL A 164 -4.27 -5.14 -7.35
CA VAL A 164 -3.67 -4.14 -6.46
C VAL A 164 -3.74 -2.75 -7.11
N SER A 165 -3.40 -1.70 -6.36
CA SER A 165 -3.27 -0.36 -6.95
C SER A 165 -2.03 -0.28 -7.85
N LYS A 166 -2.20 0.29 -9.03
CA LYS A 166 -1.10 0.76 -9.88
C LYS A 166 -0.27 1.81 -9.15
N LEU A 167 1.00 1.92 -9.52
CA LEU A 167 1.96 2.83 -8.92
C LEU A 167 2.30 4.02 -9.83
N ASP A 168 2.67 5.14 -9.21
CA ASP A 168 3.35 6.24 -9.89
C ASP A 168 4.81 5.88 -10.23
N ILE A 169 5.52 6.81 -10.88
CA ILE A 169 6.92 6.60 -11.29
C ILE A 169 7.88 6.40 -10.11
N ASP A 170 7.44 6.76 -8.90
CA ASP A 170 8.19 6.63 -7.67
C ASP A 170 7.86 5.33 -6.92
N GLY A 171 7.01 4.47 -7.48
CA GLY A 171 6.62 3.21 -6.86
C GLY A 171 5.58 3.37 -5.74
N ASN A 172 4.90 4.52 -5.64
CA ASN A 172 3.86 4.77 -4.65
C ASN A 172 2.46 4.60 -5.28
N GLU A 173 1.50 4.06 -4.53
CA GLU A 173 0.16 3.75 -5.05
C GLU A 173 -0.60 5.00 -5.54
N LEU A 174 -1.26 4.88 -6.70
CA LEU A 174 -2.07 5.94 -7.32
C LEU A 174 -3.45 6.09 -6.68
N ALA A 175 -4.07 4.98 -6.30
CA ALA A 175 -5.41 4.96 -5.72
C ALA A 175 -5.37 4.94 -4.19
N GLY A 176 -6.53 5.20 -3.58
CA GLY A 176 -6.68 5.23 -2.12
C GLY A 176 -6.39 6.59 -1.50
N ILE A 177 -6.49 6.64 -0.18
CA ILE A 177 -6.12 7.77 0.65
C ILE A 177 -4.59 7.83 0.72
N ARG A 178 -4.01 8.67 -0.13
CA ARG A 178 -2.57 8.97 -0.13
C ARG A 178 -2.25 9.98 0.97
N LEU A 179 -1.88 9.48 2.15
CA LEU A 179 -1.36 10.31 3.24
C LEU A 179 -0.08 11.06 2.82
N PRO A 180 0.32 12.14 3.51
CA PRO A 180 1.46 12.97 3.10
C PRO A 180 2.76 12.22 2.76
N PRO A 181 3.18 11.14 3.47
CA PRO A 181 4.36 10.36 3.07
C PRO A 181 4.27 9.72 1.67
N VAL A 182 3.05 9.48 1.16
CA VAL A 182 2.78 8.88 -0.15
C VAL A 182 2.43 9.93 -1.21
N ALA A 183 1.78 11.03 -0.80
CA ALA A 183 1.43 12.13 -1.70
C ALA A 183 2.61 13.08 -1.99
N VAL A 184 3.52 13.24 -1.02
CA VAL A 184 4.72 14.09 -1.08
C VAL A 184 5.93 13.23 -0.71
N PRO A 185 6.28 12.25 -1.55
CA PRO A 185 7.16 11.17 -1.13
C PRO A 185 8.63 11.60 -1.01
N VAL A 186 9.29 11.01 -0.03
CA VAL A 186 10.74 11.02 0.17
C VAL A 186 11.33 9.61 0.13
N ALA A 187 10.45 8.63 -0.07
CA ALA A 187 10.71 7.21 -0.19
C ALA A 187 9.60 6.55 -1.01
N THR A 188 9.86 5.32 -1.45
CA THR A 188 8.82 4.39 -1.91
C THR A 188 8.27 3.64 -0.71
N HIS A 189 6.95 3.57 -0.58
CA HIS A 189 6.27 2.82 0.47
C HIS A 189 5.42 1.70 -0.12
N THR A 190 5.64 0.47 0.33
CA THR A 190 4.88 -0.70 -0.13
C THR A 190 4.19 -1.40 1.03
N GLY A 191 3.05 -2.02 0.76
CA GLY A 191 2.38 -2.91 1.70
C GLY A 191 3.07 -4.26 1.91
N TRP A 192 4.11 -4.58 1.15
CA TRP A 192 4.83 -5.85 1.22
C TRP A 192 6.33 -5.64 1.45
N ASN A 193 6.99 -6.67 1.97
CA ASN A 193 8.43 -6.76 2.12
C ASN A 193 8.83 -8.24 1.99
N LEU A 194 10.11 -8.53 1.81
CA LEU A 194 10.62 -9.89 1.66
C LEU A 194 11.48 -10.26 2.86
N ARG A 195 11.53 -11.55 3.20
CA ARG A 195 12.41 -12.07 4.25
C ARG A 195 13.88 -11.89 3.88
N SER A 196 14.71 -11.50 4.85
CA SER A 196 16.16 -11.45 4.64
C SER A 196 16.78 -12.85 4.56
N ALA A 197 18.02 -12.94 4.09
CA ALA A 197 18.70 -14.23 3.85
C ALA A 197 18.72 -15.15 5.09
N ALA A 198 18.91 -14.56 6.28
CA ALA A 198 18.93 -15.31 7.54
C ALA A 198 17.55 -15.85 7.97
N PHE A 199 16.46 -15.40 7.34
CA PHE A 199 15.08 -15.69 7.74
C PHE A 199 14.23 -16.26 6.59
N GLY A 200 14.86 -16.95 5.63
CA GLY A 200 14.15 -17.62 4.53
C GLY A 200 13.91 -16.73 3.31
N ALA A 201 14.92 -15.96 2.88
CA ALA A 201 14.82 -15.23 1.62
C ALA A 201 14.41 -16.19 0.46
N ASN A 202 13.52 -15.82 -0.46
CA ASN A 202 12.85 -14.53 -0.67
C ASN A 202 11.33 -14.61 -0.38
N ASP A 203 10.94 -15.30 0.69
CA ASP A 203 9.53 -15.42 1.08
C ASP A 203 8.92 -14.07 1.51
N GLY A 204 7.59 -13.99 1.49
CA GLY A 204 6.86 -12.82 1.99
C GLY A 204 7.18 -12.54 3.47
N CYS A 205 7.53 -11.30 3.78
CA CYS A 205 7.59 -10.81 5.16
C CYS A 205 6.16 -10.41 5.59
N GLU A 206 5.22 -11.36 5.51
CA GLU A 206 3.75 -11.22 5.36
C GLU A 206 3.05 -9.99 5.94
N ALA A 207 3.37 -9.50 7.14
CA ALA A 207 2.74 -8.31 7.74
C ALA A 207 3.50 -6.99 7.48
N ALA A 208 4.80 -7.09 7.21
CA ALA A 208 5.68 -5.96 7.04
C ALA A 208 5.59 -5.39 5.63
N GLY A 209 5.43 -4.08 5.56
CA GLY A 209 5.67 -3.32 4.35
C GLY A 209 7.11 -2.88 4.27
N SER A 210 7.44 -2.15 3.21
CA SER A 210 8.77 -1.58 3.04
C SER A 210 8.76 -0.06 2.92
N THR A 211 9.83 0.55 3.42
CA THR A 211 10.23 1.92 3.09
C THR A 211 11.58 1.89 2.39
N VAL A 212 11.62 2.38 1.15
CA VAL A 212 12.87 2.50 0.39
C VAL A 212 13.15 3.98 0.09
N PRO A 213 14.04 4.64 0.85
CA PRO A 213 14.35 6.05 0.69
C PRO A 213 14.75 6.44 -0.74
N PHE A 214 14.56 7.70 -1.10
CA PHE A 214 15.14 8.26 -2.32
C PHE A 214 16.62 8.60 -2.13
N ALA A 215 17.35 8.79 -3.22
CA ALA A 215 18.70 9.33 -3.17
C ALA A 215 18.67 10.79 -2.67
N LEU A 216 19.72 11.22 -1.96
CA LEU A 216 19.88 12.61 -1.53
C LEU A 216 19.95 13.57 -2.74
N ASP A 217 20.82 13.23 -3.69
CA ASP A 217 21.11 14.06 -4.86
C ASP A 217 21.27 13.27 -6.16
N LYS A 218 21.36 14.02 -7.26
CA LYS A 218 21.51 13.50 -8.62
C LYS A 218 22.76 12.63 -8.78
N THR A 219 23.85 12.98 -8.12
CA THR A 219 25.13 12.25 -8.17
C THR A 219 24.96 10.87 -7.56
N THR A 220 24.40 10.81 -6.35
CA THR A 220 24.12 9.59 -5.61
C THR A 220 23.12 8.72 -6.36
N ARG A 221 22.04 9.33 -6.89
CA ARG A 221 21.04 8.64 -7.71
C ARG A 221 21.66 7.97 -8.93
N ASN A 222 22.44 8.73 -9.72
CA ASN A 222 23.09 8.22 -10.94
C ASN A 222 24.08 7.10 -10.63
N ALA A 223 24.87 7.23 -9.55
CA ALA A 223 25.83 6.20 -9.14
C ALA A 223 25.16 4.87 -8.75
N LYS A 224 23.90 4.91 -8.30
CA LYS A 224 23.11 3.71 -7.96
C LYS A 224 22.17 3.26 -9.09
N GLY A 225 22.09 4.00 -10.18
CA GLY A 225 21.18 3.73 -11.29
C GLY A 225 19.70 3.83 -10.91
N ASP A 226 19.36 4.59 -9.86
CA ASP A 226 17.97 4.79 -9.47
C ASP A 226 17.27 5.73 -10.46
N ARG A 227 16.09 5.33 -10.94
CA ARG A 227 15.30 6.11 -11.89
C ARG A 227 14.39 7.13 -11.22
N ARG A 228 14.14 6.97 -9.92
CA ARG A 228 13.34 7.91 -9.11
C ARG A 228 14.13 9.20 -8.90
N LEU A 229 13.47 10.36 -8.96
CA LEU A 229 14.15 11.63 -8.68
C LEU A 229 14.70 11.65 -7.25
N SER A 230 15.91 12.20 -7.10
CA SER A 230 16.49 12.45 -5.78
C SER A 230 15.73 13.56 -5.01
N LEU A 231 15.97 13.68 -3.71
CA LEU A 231 15.32 14.69 -2.86
C LEU A 231 15.58 16.12 -3.35
N THR A 232 16.84 16.43 -3.66
CA THR A 232 17.24 17.76 -4.17
C THR A 232 16.69 18.06 -5.56
N GLU A 233 16.58 17.05 -6.45
CA GLU A 233 15.94 17.24 -7.76
C GLU A 233 14.42 17.44 -7.66
N ARG A 234 13.78 16.79 -6.68
CA ARG A 234 12.33 16.81 -6.51
C ARG A 234 11.83 18.10 -5.87
N TYR A 235 12.46 18.50 -4.77
CA TYR A 235 11.97 19.59 -3.95
C TYR A 235 12.82 20.84 -4.02
N ASN A 236 14.02 20.80 -4.62
CA ASN A 236 15.00 21.89 -4.69
C ASN A 236 15.46 22.43 -3.31
N THR A 237 14.54 22.91 -2.48
CA THR A 237 14.78 23.39 -1.10
C THR A 237 13.88 22.68 -0.09
N ARG A 238 14.29 22.72 1.19
CA ARG A 238 13.49 22.17 2.28
C ARG A 238 12.14 22.85 2.43
N SER A 239 12.09 24.18 2.25
CA SER A 239 10.86 24.97 2.35
C SER A 239 9.81 24.54 1.31
N GLN A 240 10.23 24.17 0.10
CA GLN A 240 9.30 23.67 -0.93
C GLN A 240 8.72 22.29 -0.56
N TYR A 241 9.51 21.41 0.06
CA TYR A 241 8.99 20.15 0.62
C TYR A 241 7.97 20.41 1.74
N GLU A 242 8.30 21.28 2.69
CA GLU A 242 7.39 21.64 3.79
C GLU A 242 6.07 22.23 3.27
N ALA A 243 6.14 23.12 2.28
CA ALA A 243 4.96 23.69 1.63
C ALA A 243 4.12 22.62 0.91
N ALA A 244 4.77 21.67 0.23
CA ALA A 244 4.08 20.55 -0.42
C ALA A 244 3.39 19.64 0.59
N VAL A 245 4.04 19.30 1.72
CA VAL A 245 3.42 18.52 2.81
C VAL A 245 2.22 19.25 3.39
N ALA A 246 2.35 20.55 3.65
CA ALA A 246 1.25 21.36 4.15
C ALA A 246 0.07 21.38 3.17
N ALA A 247 0.32 21.56 1.87
CA ALA A 247 -0.72 21.54 0.85
C ALA A 247 -1.44 20.17 0.78
N ALA A 248 -0.68 19.07 0.80
CA ALA A 248 -1.24 17.71 0.76
C ALA A 248 -2.09 17.40 2.01
N ALA A 249 -1.61 17.76 3.20
CA ALA A 249 -2.36 17.57 4.44
C ALA A 249 -3.66 18.39 4.47
N ASN A 250 -3.60 19.67 4.09
CA ASN A 250 -4.79 20.51 4.01
C ASN A 250 -5.80 20.03 2.97
N ALA A 251 -5.34 19.49 1.83
CA ALA A 251 -6.21 18.91 0.81
C ALA A 251 -6.94 17.64 1.28
N LEU A 252 -6.35 16.88 2.20
CA LEU A 252 -7.04 15.74 2.85
C LEU A 252 -8.03 16.24 3.91
N ALA A 253 -7.68 17.27 4.68
CA ALA A 253 -8.60 17.85 5.66
C ALA A 253 -9.84 18.48 5.02
N SER A 254 -9.71 19.17 3.87
CA SER A 254 -10.86 19.69 3.12
C SER A 254 -11.79 18.58 2.61
N LYS A 255 -11.27 17.36 2.47
CA LYS A 255 -12.03 16.15 2.13
C LYS A 255 -12.49 15.38 3.37
N ARG A 256 -12.32 15.90 4.60
CA ARG A 256 -12.61 15.20 5.87
C ARG A 256 -11.83 13.88 6.04
N LEU A 257 -10.64 13.80 5.45
CA LEU A 257 -9.75 12.64 5.53
C LEU A 257 -8.56 12.84 6.47
N LEU A 258 -8.42 14.04 7.05
CA LEU A 258 -7.53 14.36 8.16
C LEU A 258 -8.22 15.33 9.11
N LEU A 259 -7.94 15.20 10.41
CA LEU A 259 -8.36 16.19 11.40
C LEU A 259 -7.38 17.37 11.46
N PRO A 260 -7.78 18.56 11.95
CA PRO A 260 -6.89 19.71 12.06
C PRO A 260 -5.60 19.43 12.85
N ALA A 261 -5.70 18.64 13.93
CA ALA A 261 -4.55 18.23 14.72
C ALA A 261 -3.57 17.37 13.90
N ASP A 262 -4.07 16.49 13.03
CA ASP A 262 -3.26 15.64 12.17
C ASP A 262 -2.58 16.42 11.06
N VAL A 263 -3.26 17.42 10.49
CA VAL A 263 -2.64 18.38 9.56
C VAL A 263 -1.46 19.08 10.22
N GLN A 264 -1.65 19.60 11.43
CA GLN A 264 -0.59 20.30 12.16
C GLN A 264 0.57 19.36 12.52
N ALA A 265 0.27 18.10 12.84
CA ALA A 265 1.29 17.08 13.10
C ALA A 265 2.16 16.83 11.86
N TYR A 266 1.58 16.68 10.67
CA TYR A 266 2.34 16.52 9.43
C TYR A 266 3.19 17.75 9.09
N ILE A 267 2.65 18.96 9.25
CA ILE A 267 3.39 20.22 9.02
C ILE A 267 4.56 20.37 10.01
N THR A 268 4.37 19.91 11.25
CA THR A 268 5.43 19.97 12.28
C THR A 268 6.50 18.94 11.98
N ALA A 269 6.12 17.71 11.62
CA ALA A 269 7.04 16.65 11.25
C ALA A 269 7.85 16.99 9.99
N SER A 270 7.27 17.70 9.01
CA SER A 270 7.99 18.10 7.79
C SER A 270 9.11 19.11 8.06
N LYS A 271 9.17 19.74 9.23
CA LYS A 271 10.28 20.64 9.60
C LYS A 271 11.48 19.90 10.18
N GLN A 272 11.31 18.62 10.55
CA GLN A 272 12.41 17.81 11.08
C GLN A 272 13.32 17.31 9.95
N PRO A 273 14.65 17.22 10.16
CA PRO A 273 15.56 16.66 9.17
C PRO A 273 15.14 15.23 8.77
N ILE A 274 15.30 14.90 7.50
CA ILE A 274 15.12 13.53 7.03
C ILE A 274 16.44 12.81 7.21
N GLN A 275 16.46 11.87 8.16
CA GLN A 275 17.64 11.06 8.45
C GLN A 275 17.46 9.66 7.88
N VAL A 276 18.43 9.25 7.07
CA VAL A 276 18.56 7.87 6.60
C VAL A 276 19.80 7.28 7.24
N ILE A 277 19.61 6.19 7.98
CA ILE A 277 20.66 5.53 8.77
C ILE A 277 20.72 4.07 8.35
N ASN A 278 21.92 3.57 8.06
CA ASN A 278 22.24 2.19 7.69
C ASN A 278 21.42 1.67 6.50
N ASN A 279 21.12 2.52 5.51
CA ASN A 279 20.36 2.08 4.34
C ASN A 279 21.24 1.22 3.41
N PRO A 280 20.77 0.05 2.96
CA PRO A 280 21.55 -0.85 2.13
C PRO A 280 21.88 -0.29 0.73
N THR A 281 21.17 0.73 0.26
CA THR A 281 21.38 1.34 -1.05
C THR A 281 22.19 2.65 -0.94
N TYR A 282 21.81 3.52 0.00
CA TYR A 282 22.31 4.89 0.13
C TYR A 282 23.20 5.14 1.35
N GLY A 283 23.37 4.17 2.25
CA GLY A 283 24.15 4.34 3.47
C GLY A 283 23.50 5.34 4.43
N ASN A 284 24.31 6.29 4.94
CA ASN A 284 23.89 7.31 5.88
C ASN A 284 23.81 8.67 5.21
N TYR A 285 22.72 9.40 5.39
CA TYR A 285 22.64 10.81 5.02
C TYR A 285 21.59 11.58 5.84
N THR A 286 21.67 12.90 5.79
CA THR A 286 20.65 13.81 6.35
C THR A 286 20.31 14.87 5.31
N TRP A 287 19.02 15.17 5.15
CA TRP A 287 18.50 16.22 4.29
C TRP A 287 17.56 17.15 5.05
#